data_AF-A1SX58-F1
#
_entry.id   AF-A1SX58-F1
#
_cell.length_a   1.000
_cell.length_b   1.000
_cell.length_c   1.000
_cell.angle_alpha   90.00
_cell.angle_beta   90.00
_cell.angle_gamma   90.00
#
_symmetry.space_group_name_H-M   'P 1'
#
loop_
_entity.id
_entity.type
_entity.pdbx_description
1 polymer ?
#
loop_
_entity_poly.entity_id
_entity_poly.type
_entity_poly.pdbx_seq_one_letter_code
_entity_poly.pdbx_strand_id
1 'polypeptide(L)'
;MSDKMKNCPFCGEVIFKRATKCKHCAANIDTGISNTSKPVTDYGLLLLGLPVVTTFLIWFWISGLNLLQSPGGKMSLLILLTVLGTAIITAMEASKVGMKSDIKKGSYSPTAWFFIISLIWIIGYPVYLYKRKNYGLSNRLIMGGIIAVIFVSSWGIMNLAIDSQKEKFRGDLEQVQQQLNSLVNFFIIS
;
A
#
# COMPACT_ATOMS: atom_id res chain seq x y z
N MET A 1 -45.31 -15.86 -10.38
CA MET A 1 -44.28 -16.94 -10.35
C MET A 1 -42.90 -16.45 -9.86
N SER A 2 -42.84 -15.39 -9.03
CA SER A 2 -41.56 -14.76 -8.58
C SER A 2 -41.18 -15.09 -7.12
N ASP A 3 -41.99 -15.89 -6.42
CA ASP A 3 -41.91 -16.09 -4.96
C ASP A 3 -40.93 -17.20 -4.51
N LYS A 4 -40.14 -17.74 -5.46
CA LYS A 4 -39.18 -18.83 -5.21
C LYS A 4 -37.73 -18.36 -5.12
N MET A 5 -37.48 -17.08 -5.41
CA MET A 5 -36.15 -16.48 -5.46
C MET A 5 -36.03 -15.43 -4.37
N LYS A 6 -34.84 -15.30 -3.79
CA LYS A 6 -34.46 -14.24 -2.85
C LYS A 6 -33.05 -13.78 -3.17
N ASN A 7 -32.69 -12.56 -2.81
CA ASN A 7 -31.31 -12.12 -2.97
C ASN A 7 -30.47 -12.67 -1.81
N CYS A 8 -29.26 -13.10 -2.13
CA CYS A 8 -28.30 -13.54 -1.13
C CYS A 8 -27.88 -12.32 -0.28
N PRO A 9 -28.02 -12.36 1.05
CA PRO A 9 -27.67 -11.23 1.91
C PRO A 9 -26.17 -10.93 1.93
N PHE A 10 -25.33 -11.85 1.43
CA PHE A 10 -23.87 -11.72 1.43
C PHE A 10 -23.29 -11.19 0.12
N CYS A 11 -23.88 -11.54 -1.03
CA CYS A 11 -23.33 -11.17 -2.35
C CYS A 11 -24.34 -10.50 -3.31
N GLY A 12 -25.58 -10.32 -2.89
CA GLY A 12 -26.63 -9.67 -3.69
C GLY A 12 -27.22 -10.51 -4.82
N GLU A 13 -26.62 -11.66 -5.14
CA GLU A 13 -27.07 -12.54 -6.22
C GLU A 13 -28.42 -13.20 -5.94
N VAL A 14 -29.19 -13.42 -7.01
CA VAL A 14 -30.50 -14.06 -6.93
C VAL A 14 -30.33 -15.56 -6.70
N ILE A 15 -30.78 -16.04 -5.55
CA ILE A 15 -30.70 -17.44 -5.12
C ILE A 15 -32.08 -18.01 -4.85
N PHE A 16 -32.19 -19.33 -4.83
CA PHE A 16 -33.43 -19.99 -4.43
C PHE A 16 -33.74 -19.73 -2.95
N LYS A 17 -35.02 -19.52 -2.63
CA LYS A 17 -35.51 -19.26 -1.27
C LYS A 17 -35.13 -20.37 -0.28
N ARG A 18 -35.05 -21.62 -0.77
CA ARG A 18 -34.62 -22.84 -0.05
C ARG A 18 -33.12 -23.15 -0.13
N ALA A 19 -32.30 -22.30 -0.77
CA ALA A 19 -30.87 -22.56 -0.87
C ALA A 19 -30.24 -22.45 0.53
N THR A 20 -29.64 -23.56 0.98
CA THR A 20 -28.88 -23.67 2.23
C THR A 20 -27.48 -23.07 2.10
N LYS A 21 -26.94 -23.05 0.86
CA LYS A 21 -25.68 -22.42 0.48
C LYS A 21 -25.83 -21.59 -0.79
N CYS A 22 -25.22 -20.41 -0.82
CA CYS A 22 -25.14 -19.62 -2.04
C CYS A 22 -24.12 -20.23 -3.02
N LYS A 23 -24.51 -20.47 -4.28
CA LYS A 23 -23.60 -20.98 -5.32
C LYS A 23 -22.49 -19.98 -5.70
N HIS A 24 -22.74 -18.68 -5.49
CA HIS A 24 -21.84 -17.60 -5.93
C HIS A 24 -20.76 -17.29 -4.89
N CYS A 25 -21.15 -17.12 -3.62
CA CYS A 25 -20.23 -16.78 -2.53
C CYS A 25 -19.95 -17.93 -1.55
N ALA A 26 -20.59 -19.10 -1.71
CA ALA A 26 -20.48 -20.26 -0.82
C ALA A 26 -20.91 -20.02 0.65
N ALA A 27 -21.52 -18.87 0.96
CA ALA A 27 -22.04 -18.59 2.30
C ALA A 27 -23.24 -19.50 2.64
N ASN A 28 -23.29 -19.97 3.89
CA ASN A 28 -24.45 -20.69 4.43
C ASN A 28 -25.58 -19.71 4.74
N ILE A 29 -26.80 -20.06 4.31
CA ILE A 29 -28.02 -19.25 4.40
C ILE A 29 -28.97 -19.79 5.49
N ASP A 30 -28.72 -21.01 6.00
CA ASP A 30 -29.62 -21.74 6.92
C ASP A 30 -29.60 -21.26 8.37
N THR A 31 -28.64 -20.43 8.76
CA THR A 31 -28.62 -19.86 10.11
C THR A 31 -29.57 -18.67 10.14
N GLY A 32 -30.81 -18.91 10.60
CA GLY A 32 -31.71 -17.86 11.02
C GLY A 32 -30.99 -16.88 11.93
N ILE A 33 -31.04 -15.60 11.56
CA ILE A 33 -30.68 -14.39 12.33
C ILE A 33 -30.01 -14.69 13.69
N SER A 34 -28.74 -15.09 13.67
CA SER A 34 -27.82 -14.69 14.73
C SER A 34 -27.06 -13.49 14.19
N ASN A 35 -27.48 -12.31 14.65
CA ASN A 35 -26.75 -11.05 14.52
C ASN A 35 -25.46 -11.12 15.35
N THR A 36 -24.60 -12.07 15.00
CA THR A 36 -23.17 -12.02 15.27
C THR A 36 -22.46 -12.29 13.96
N SER A 37 -22.81 -11.50 12.93
CA SER A 37 -21.80 -11.17 11.94
C SER A 37 -20.63 -10.61 12.74
N LYS A 38 -19.58 -11.42 12.98
CA LYS A 38 -18.28 -10.86 13.34
C LYS A 38 -18.11 -9.68 12.39
N PRO A 39 -17.96 -8.45 12.88
CA PRO A 39 -17.78 -7.31 11.99
C PRO A 39 -16.64 -7.73 11.08
N VAL A 40 -16.94 -7.94 9.79
CA VAL A 40 -15.91 -8.28 8.81
C VAL A 40 -14.92 -7.14 8.96
N THR A 41 -13.74 -7.44 9.50
CA THR A 41 -12.79 -6.40 9.88
C THR A 41 -12.35 -5.75 8.58
N ASP A 42 -12.95 -4.61 8.23
CA ASP A 42 -12.63 -3.85 7.01
C ASP A 42 -11.30 -3.14 7.27
N TYR A 43 -10.21 -3.74 6.79
CA TYR A 43 -8.89 -3.13 6.85
C TYR A 43 -8.70 -2.05 5.77
N GLY A 44 -9.74 -1.74 5.00
CA GLY A 44 -9.69 -0.76 3.92
C GLY A 44 -9.25 0.61 4.38
N LEU A 45 -9.61 1.04 5.59
CA LEU A 45 -9.13 2.33 6.11
C LEU A 45 -7.64 2.27 6.45
N LEU A 46 -7.15 1.17 7.01
CA LEU A 46 -5.73 0.97 7.32
C LEU A 46 -4.88 0.86 6.05
N LEU A 47 -5.39 0.17 5.03
CA LEU A 47 -4.75 0.06 3.72
C LEU A 47 -4.58 1.41 3.04
N LEU A 48 -5.54 2.33 3.20
CA LEU A 48 -5.44 3.71 2.69
C LEU A 48 -4.63 4.62 3.62
N GLY A 49 -4.73 4.42 4.92
CA GLY A 49 -4.08 5.24 5.93
C GLY A 49 -2.57 5.10 5.93
N LEU A 50 -2.04 3.89 5.69
CA LEU A 50 -0.60 3.64 5.76
C LEU A 50 0.20 4.52 4.77
N PRO A 51 -0.10 4.55 3.45
CA PRO A 51 0.63 5.42 2.52
C PRO A 51 0.39 6.91 2.78
N VAL A 52 -0.78 7.29 3.31
CA VAL A 52 -1.07 8.69 3.70
C VAL A 52 -0.16 9.11 4.84
N VAL A 53 -0.13 8.34 5.94
CA VAL A 53 0.74 8.63 7.09
C VAL A 53 2.20 8.68 6.67
N THR A 54 2.65 7.76 5.81
CA THR A 54 4.01 7.79 5.29
C THR A 54 4.29 9.03 4.44
N THR A 55 3.33 9.47 3.62
CA THR A 55 3.46 10.72 2.85
C THR A 55 3.63 11.92 3.79
N PHE A 56 2.83 12.00 4.86
CA PHE A 56 3.00 13.03 5.89
C PHE A 56 4.38 12.95 6.53
N LEU A 57 4.87 11.75 6.88
CA LEU A 57 6.22 11.59 7.43
C LEU A 57 7.31 12.04 6.45
N ILE A 58 7.17 11.78 5.16
CA ILE A 58 8.13 12.26 4.14
C ILE A 58 8.18 13.80 4.15
N TRP A 59 7.03 14.47 4.11
CA TRP A 59 6.99 15.93 4.03
C TRP A 59 7.37 16.61 5.34
N PHE A 60 6.82 16.18 6.47
CA PHE A 60 7.00 16.88 7.75
C PHE A 60 8.27 16.47 8.48
N TRP A 61 8.68 15.20 8.36
CA TRP A 61 9.84 14.70 9.09
C TRP A 61 11.09 14.70 8.23
N ILE A 62 11.06 14.07 7.04
CA ILE A 62 12.27 13.92 6.22
C ILE A 62 12.76 15.27 5.69
N SER A 63 11.86 16.19 5.34
CA SER A 63 12.23 17.53 4.85
C SER A 63 13.03 18.37 5.86
N GLY A 64 12.90 18.08 7.16
CA GLY A 64 13.62 18.80 8.22
C GLY A 64 14.98 18.18 8.58
N LEU A 65 15.40 17.10 7.92
CA LEU A 65 16.63 16.40 8.26
C LEU A 65 17.83 16.99 7.53
N ASN A 66 18.94 17.13 8.26
CA ASN A 66 20.23 17.44 7.66
C ASN A 66 20.78 16.23 6.88
N LEU A 67 21.60 16.49 5.86
CA LEU A 67 22.22 15.46 5.02
C LEU A 67 23.02 14.42 5.84
N LEU A 68 23.64 14.85 6.94
CA LEU A 68 24.40 13.98 7.84
C LEU A 68 23.56 12.89 8.52
N GLN A 69 22.22 13.06 8.58
CA GLN A 69 21.31 12.09 9.18
C GLN A 69 20.74 11.09 8.16
N SER A 70 21.39 10.96 7.00
CA SER A 70 21.07 10.01 5.93
C SER A 70 19.57 9.97 5.54
N PRO A 71 18.97 11.12 5.13
CA PRO A 71 17.55 11.19 4.81
C PRO A 71 17.13 10.16 3.74
N GLY A 72 18.00 9.86 2.78
CA GLY A 72 17.79 8.80 1.79
C GLY A 72 17.57 7.40 2.40
N GLY A 73 18.34 7.03 3.42
CA GLY A 73 18.19 5.74 4.10
C GLY A 73 16.84 5.64 4.85
N LYS A 74 16.43 6.73 5.50
CA LYS A 74 15.14 6.81 6.18
C LYS A 74 13.97 6.76 5.19
N MET A 75 14.09 7.38 4.02
CA MET A 75 13.09 7.26 2.96
C MET A 75 12.93 5.81 2.49
N SER A 76 14.04 5.14 2.18
CA SER A 76 14.00 3.73 1.76
C SER A 76 13.34 2.84 2.82
N LEU A 77 13.64 3.08 4.10
CA LEU A 77 12.99 2.39 5.21
C LEU A 77 11.47 2.65 5.25
N LEU A 78 11.05 3.91 5.13
CA LEU A 78 9.63 4.28 5.13
C LEU A 78 8.87 3.58 3.99
N ILE A 79 9.43 3.58 2.77
CA ILE A 79 8.81 2.91 1.62
C ILE A 79 8.71 1.41 1.85
N LEU A 80 9.80 0.78 2.30
CA LEU A 80 9.82 -0.65 2.58
C LEU A 80 8.75 -1.02 3.63
N LEU A 81 8.67 -0.26 4.73
CA LEU A 81 7.66 -0.46 5.77
C LEU A 81 6.24 -0.26 5.24
N THR A 82 6.01 0.71 4.36
CA THR A 82 4.69 0.95 3.76
C THR A 82 4.29 -0.18 2.82
N VAL A 83 5.19 -0.62 1.95
CA VAL A 83 4.94 -1.71 0.99
C VAL A 83 4.71 -3.02 1.74
N LEU A 84 5.59 -3.37 2.68
CA LEU A 84 5.42 -4.59 3.49
C LEU A 84 4.20 -4.51 4.40
N GLY A 85 3.96 -3.37 5.05
CA GLY A 85 2.82 -3.17 5.93
C GLY A 85 1.50 -3.31 5.17
N THR A 86 1.37 -2.69 3.99
CA THR A 86 0.19 -2.86 3.13
C THR A 86 0.06 -4.29 2.61
N ALA A 87 1.16 -4.98 2.28
CA ALA A 87 1.14 -6.38 1.86
C ALA A 87 0.66 -7.32 2.99
N ILE A 88 1.14 -7.13 4.21
CA ILE A 88 0.73 -7.90 5.40
C ILE A 88 -0.76 -7.69 5.67
N ILE A 89 -1.21 -6.43 5.72
CA ILE A 89 -2.62 -6.10 5.96
C ILE A 89 -3.51 -6.73 4.87
N THR A 90 -3.09 -6.62 3.61
CA THR A 90 -3.78 -7.25 2.46
C THR A 90 -3.90 -8.76 2.65
N ALA A 91 -2.81 -9.44 3.04
CA ALA A 91 -2.81 -10.88 3.26
C ALA A 91 -3.69 -11.28 4.44
N MET A 92 -3.69 -10.50 5.53
CA MET A 92 -4.56 -10.73 6.69
C MET A 92 -6.03 -10.57 6.30
N GLU A 93 -6.39 -9.50 5.59
CA GLU A 93 -7.74 -9.27 5.10
C GLU A 93 -8.19 -10.39 4.14
N ALA A 94 -7.35 -10.73 3.16
CA ALA A 94 -7.61 -11.81 2.21
C ALA A 94 -7.83 -13.16 2.92
N SER A 95 -7.06 -13.44 3.97
CA SER A 95 -7.21 -14.66 4.79
C SER A 95 -8.53 -14.66 5.54
N LYS A 96 -8.91 -13.54 6.16
CA LYS A 96 -10.14 -13.43 6.95
C LYS A 96 -11.41 -13.55 6.10
N VAL A 97 -11.41 -12.99 4.89
CA VAL A 97 -12.58 -13.10 3.99
C VAL A 97 -12.57 -14.38 3.16
N GLY A 98 -11.58 -15.26 3.36
CA GLY A 98 -11.50 -16.56 2.70
C GLY A 98 -11.23 -16.47 1.21
N MET A 99 -10.39 -15.51 0.76
CA MET A 99 -9.97 -15.44 -0.64
C MET A 99 -9.24 -16.74 -1.03
N LYS A 100 -9.77 -17.44 -2.05
CA LYS A 100 -9.15 -18.64 -2.63
C LYS A 100 -8.56 -18.33 -3.99
N SER A 101 -7.52 -19.05 -4.35
CA SER A 101 -6.95 -18.96 -5.70
C SER A 101 -7.95 -19.50 -6.73
N ASP A 102 -8.34 -18.66 -7.68
CA ASP A 102 -9.19 -19.01 -8.82
C ASP A 102 -8.71 -18.20 -10.02
N ILE A 103 -7.96 -18.86 -10.90
CA ILE A 103 -7.36 -18.26 -12.11
C ILE A 103 -8.44 -17.67 -13.02
N LYS A 104 -9.62 -18.30 -13.12
CA LYS A 104 -10.70 -17.84 -14.02
C LYS A 104 -11.31 -16.52 -13.56
N LYS A 105 -11.29 -16.27 -12.25
CA LYS A 105 -11.74 -15.00 -11.64
C LYS A 105 -10.57 -14.04 -11.36
N GLY A 106 -9.35 -14.49 -11.65
CA GLY A 106 -8.09 -13.89 -11.22
C GLY A 106 -8.03 -13.66 -9.70
N SER A 107 -8.72 -14.46 -8.91
CA SER A 107 -8.57 -14.39 -7.46
C SER A 107 -7.30 -15.11 -7.07
N TYR A 108 -6.57 -14.56 -6.10
CA TYR A 108 -5.32 -15.11 -5.61
C TYR A 108 -5.46 -15.49 -4.14
N SER A 109 -4.63 -16.43 -3.70
CA SER A 109 -4.54 -16.78 -2.27
C SER A 109 -3.99 -15.59 -1.47
N PRO A 110 -4.19 -15.56 -0.14
CA PRO A 110 -3.65 -14.49 0.71
C PRO A 110 -2.13 -14.34 0.58
N THR A 111 -1.41 -15.46 0.52
CA THR A 111 0.04 -15.49 0.30
C THR A 111 0.43 -14.93 -1.06
N ALA A 112 -0.33 -15.24 -2.11
CA ALA A 112 -0.06 -14.67 -3.44
C ALA A 112 -0.30 -13.15 -3.44
N TRP A 113 -1.36 -12.66 -2.79
CA TRP A 113 -1.58 -11.22 -2.63
C TRP A 113 -0.47 -10.51 -1.87
N PHE A 114 0.08 -11.13 -0.82
CA PHE A 114 1.25 -10.61 -0.12
C PHE A 114 2.41 -10.33 -1.09
N PHE A 115 2.79 -11.33 -1.90
CA PHE A 115 3.89 -11.17 -2.85
C PHE A 115 3.58 -10.22 -4.01
N ILE A 116 2.34 -10.24 -4.54
CA ILE A 116 1.91 -9.30 -5.58
C ILE A 116 2.05 -7.85 -5.11
N ILE A 117 1.58 -7.54 -3.89
CA ILE A 117 1.70 -6.19 -3.31
C ILE A 117 3.17 -5.85 -3.01
N SER A 118 3.94 -6.81 -2.48
CA SER A 118 5.32 -6.57 -2.08
C SER A 118 6.26 -6.31 -3.26
N LEU A 119 6.05 -7.03 -4.37
CA LEU A 119 6.92 -6.96 -5.54
C LEU A 119 6.45 -5.93 -6.58
N ILE A 120 5.13 -5.75 -6.73
CA ILE A 120 4.55 -4.91 -7.79
C ILE A 120 3.51 -3.97 -7.17
N TRP A 121 3.92 -3.24 -6.12
CA TRP A 121 3.01 -2.42 -5.31
C TRP A 121 2.13 -1.47 -6.13
N ILE A 122 2.73 -0.77 -7.12
CA ILE A 122 2.06 0.22 -7.97
C ILE A 122 0.81 -0.33 -8.66
N ILE A 123 0.84 -1.60 -9.08
CA ILE A 123 -0.26 -2.26 -9.79
C ILE A 123 -1.06 -3.15 -8.83
N GLY A 124 -0.37 -3.92 -7.99
CA GLY A 124 -0.98 -4.85 -7.05
C GLY A 124 -1.92 -4.18 -6.07
N TYR A 125 -1.54 -3.00 -5.55
CA TYR A 125 -2.31 -2.25 -4.56
C TYR A 125 -3.68 -1.79 -5.09
N PRO A 126 -3.77 -1.02 -6.20
CA PRO A 126 -5.07 -0.64 -6.75
C PRO A 126 -5.89 -1.85 -7.20
N VAL A 127 -5.25 -2.86 -7.83
CA VAL A 127 -5.96 -4.07 -8.27
C VAL A 127 -6.59 -4.83 -7.09
N TYR A 128 -5.89 -4.92 -5.95
CA TYR A 128 -6.44 -5.52 -4.74
C TYR A 128 -7.66 -4.73 -4.21
N LEU A 129 -7.54 -3.41 -4.11
CA LEU A 129 -8.63 -2.53 -3.65
C LEU A 129 -9.88 -2.59 -4.54
N TYR A 130 -9.70 -2.91 -5.82
CA TYR A 130 -10.81 -3.22 -6.72
C TYR A 130 -11.40 -4.61 -6.47
N LYS A 131 -10.56 -5.65 -6.32
CA LYS A 131 -11.02 -7.05 -6.20
C LYS A 131 -11.73 -7.37 -4.89
N ARG A 132 -11.47 -6.63 -3.82
CA ARG A 132 -12.11 -6.84 -2.52
C ARG A 132 -13.64 -6.72 -2.55
N LYS A 133 -14.20 -5.98 -3.53
CA LYS A 133 -15.66 -5.88 -3.74
C LYS A 133 -16.34 -7.23 -3.98
N ASN A 134 -15.63 -8.18 -4.58
CA ASN A 134 -16.16 -9.52 -4.85
C ASN A 134 -16.32 -10.38 -3.58
N TYR A 135 -15.80 -9.89 -2.45
CA TYR A 135 -15.82 -10.54 -1.14
C TYR A 135 -16.66 -9.76 -0.11
N GLY A 136 -17.56 -8.88 -0.57
CA GLY A 136 -18.46 -8.12 0.29
C GLY A 136 -17.80 -6.90 0.98
N LEU A 137 -16.60 -6.52 0.57
CA LEU A 137 -15.90 -5.34 1.09
C LEU A 137 -16.13 -4.11 0.21
N SER A 138 -15.96 -2.91 0.77
CA SER A 138 -16.13 -1.67 0.03
C SER A 138 -15.06 -1.51 -1.06
N ASN A 139 -15.47 -1.15 -2.28
CA ASN A 139 -14.57 -0.78 -3.36
C ASN A 139 -13.92 0.57 -3.07
N ARG A 140 -12.60 0.60 -2.91
CA ARG A 140 -11.84 1.82 -2.62
C ARG A 140 -10.79 2.12 -3.69
N LEU A 141 -10.97 1.60 -4.91
CA LEU A 141 -10.02 1.74 -6.02
C LEU A 141 -9.67 3.20 -6.31
N ILE A 142 -10.66 4.08 -6.46
CA ILE A 142 -10.42 5.49 -6.83
C ILE A 142 -9.59 6.19 -5.76
N MET A 143 -10.00 6.05 -4.50
CA MET A 143 -9.31 6.66 -3.37
C MET A 143 -7.89 6.11 -3.21
N GLY A 144 -7.73 4.79 -3.33
CA GLY A 144 -6.42 4.13 -3.30
C GLY A 144 -5.52 4.54 -4.47
N GLY A 145 -6.08 4.71 -5.66
CA GLY A 145 -5.34 5.18 -6.84
C GLY A 145 -4.80 6.60 -6.64
N ILE A 146 -5.65 7.53 -6.16
CA ILE A 146 -5.24 8.90 -5.85
C ILE A 146 -4.12 8.89 -4.79
N ILE A 147 -4.29 8.13 -3.71
CA ILE A 147 -3.29 8.02 -2.64
C ILE A 147 -1.98 7.43 -3.15
N ALA A 148 -2.03 6.40 -4.00
CA ALA A 148 -0.84 5.79 -4.58
C ALA A 148 -0.08 6.78 -5.46
N VAL A 149 -0.77 7.56 -6.29
CA VAL A 149 -0.15 8.61 -7.10
C VAL A 149 0.52 9.67 -6.23
N ILE A 150 -0.18 10.17 -5.20
CA ILE A 150 0.37 11.17 -4.26
C ILE A 150 1.60 10.64 -3.52
N PHE A 151 1.54 9.39 -3.06
CA PHE A 151 2.64 8.76 -2.34
C PHE A 151 3.88 8.62 -3.23
N VAL A 152 3.71 8.10 -4.44
CA VAL A 152 4.81 7.88 -5.41
C VAL A 152 5.39 9.20 -5.88
N SER A 153 4.55 10.21 -6.16
CA SER A 153 5.03 11.53 -6.57
C SER A 153 5.77 12.24 -5.44
N SER A 154 5.28 12.15 -4.20
CA SER A 154 5.95 12.72 -3.02
C SER A 154 7.32 12.10 -2.80
N TRP A 155 7.43 10.77 -2.91
CA TRP A 155 8.72 10.10 -2.85
C TRP A 155 9.67 10.59 -3.96
N GLY A 156 9.21 10.64 -5.21
CA GLY A 156 10.03 11.08 -6.34
C GLY A 156 10.56 12.50 -6.17
N ILE A 157 9.68 13.45 -5.79
CA ILE A 157 10.06 14.86 -5.56
C ILE A 157 11.09 14.97 -4.44
N MET A 158 10.87 14.29 -3.30
CA MET A 158 11.79 14.34 -2.17
C MET A 158 13.16 13.73 -2.52
N ASN A 159 13.18 12.65 -3.31
CA ASN A 159 14.43 12.03 -3.74
C ASN A 159 15.26 12.96 -4.63
N LEU A 160 14.62 13.63 -5.60
CA LEU A 160 15.27 14.65 -6.42
C LEU A 160 15.80 15.83 -5.58
N ALA A 161 15.04 16.26 -4.57
CA ALA A 161 15.46 17.32 -3.67
C ALA A 161 16.69 16.93 -2.84
N ILE A 162 16.74 15.69 -2.32
CA ILE A 162 17.88 15.18 -1.55
C ILE A 162 19.13 15.05 -2.44
N ASP A 163 18.98 14.55 -3.66
CA ASP A 163 20.12 14.36 -4.55
C ASP A 163 20.72 15.70 -4.99
N SER A 164 19.90 16.71 -5.29
CA SER A 164 20.42 18.05 -5.59
C SER A 164 21.18 18.68 -4.42
N GLN A 165 20.75 18.45 -3.18
CA GLN A 165 21.49 18.91 -2.00
C GLN A 165 22.82 18.16 -1.79
N LYS A 166 22.85 16.84 -2.04
CA LYS A 166 24.09 16.06 -1.95
C LYS A 166 25.15 16.56 -2.94
N GLU A 167 24.75 16.83 -4.17
CA GLU A 167 25.67 17.31 -5.21
C GLU A 167 26.21 18.71 -4.86
N LYS A 168 25.36 19.61 -4.36
CA LYS A 168 25.83 20.92 -3.88
C LYS A 168 26.86 20.79 -2.77
N PHE A 169 26.58 19.96 -1.77
CA PHE A 169 27.49 19.74 -0.64
C PHE A 169 28.82 19.09 -1.08
N ARG A 170 28.79 18.17 -2.04
CA ARG A 170 30.01 17.59 -2.64
C ARG A 170 30.84 18.66 -3.34
N GLY A 171 30.21 19.52 -4.14
CA GLY A 171 30.90 20.64 -4.79
C GLY A 171 31.55 21.60 -3.80
N ASP A 172 30.84 21.95 -2.71
CA ASP A 172 31.37 22.80 -1.64
C ASP A 172 32.60 22.15 -0.96
N LEU A 173 32.56 20.83 -0.71
CA LEU A 173 33.70 20.09 -0.15
C LEU A 173 34.90 20.03 -1.10
N GLU A 174 34.67 19.81 -2.39
CA GLU A 174 35.73 19.82 -3.40
C GLU A 174 36.40 21.20 -3.51
N GLN A 175 35.61 22.27 -3.44
CA GLN A 175 36.13 23.64 -3.43
C GLN A 175 37.00 23.91 -2.20
N VAL A 176 36.55 23.50 -1.00
CA VAL A 176 37.33 23.62 0.23
C VAL A 176 38.64 22.82 0.13
N GLN A 177 38.58 21.59 -0.41
CA GLN A 177 39.78 20.77 -0.60
C GLN A 177 40.77 21.43 -1.57
N GLN A 178 40.29 22.02 -2.67
CA GLN A 178 41.13 22.75 -3.62
C GLN A 178 41.77 23.99 -2.98
N GLN A 179 41.01 24.74 -2.17
CA GLN A 179 41.54 25.89 -1.43
C GLN A 179 42.65 25.47 -0.46
N LEU A 180 42.43 24.40 0.31
CA LEU A 180 43.45 23.86 1.22
C LEU A 180 44.71 23.43 0.46
N ASN A 181 44.57 22.70 -0.65
CA ASN A 181 45.71 22.30 -1.48
C ASN A 181 46.48 23.50 -2.04
N SER A 182 45.78 24.58 -2.42
CA SER A 182 46.43 25.81 -2.91
C SER A 182 47.21 26.54 -1.82
N LEU A 183 46.68 26.58 -0.59
CA LEU A 183 47.35 27.16 0.57
C LEU A 183 48.59 26.35 0.96
N VAL A 184 48.48 25.02 1.01
CA VAL A 184 49.62 24.14 1.31
C VAL A 184 50.74 24.34 0.28
N ASN A 185 50.42 24.40 -1.01
CA ASN A 185 51.41 24.62 -2.06
C ASN A 185 52.10 25.99 -1.94
N PHE A 186 51.37 27.04 -1.55
CA PHE A 186 51.95 28.37 -1.31
C PHE A 186 52.98 28.37 -0.17
N PHE A 187 52.69 27.66 0.93
CA PHE A 187 53.60 27.57 2.09
C PHE A 187 54.85 26.71 1.84
N ILE A 188 54.82 25.74 0.91
CA ILE A 188 55.97 24.88 0.61
C ILE A 188 57.00 25.60 -0.29
N ILE A 189 56.56 26.56 -1.11
CA ILE A 189 57.40 27.24 -2.11
C ILE A 189 58.00 28.56 -1.57
N SER A 190 57.49 29.06 -0.44
CA SER A 190 57.98 30.27 0.25
C SER A 190 59.01 29.92 1.32
#